data_AF-A0A7W0IT39-F1
#
_entry.id   AF-A0A7W0IT39-F1
#
_cell.length_a   1.000
_cell.length_b   1.000
_cell.length_c   1.000
_cell.angle_alpha   90.00
_cell.angle_beta   90.00
_cell.angle_gamma   90.00
#
_symmetry.space_group_name_H-M   'P 1'
#
loop_
_entity.id
_entity.type
_entity.pdbx_description
1 polymer ?
#
loop_
_entity_poly.entity_id
_entity_poly.type
_entity_poly.pdbx_seq_one_letter_code
_entity_poly.pdbx_strand_id
1 'polypeptide(L)'
;MNRSKLFIQPVLIFIFSVVALALSLILYIHWYMEVSTGLKSVILRFNLDQSQVLESQTWVVIMVLSILVGIILMGILMIFVYTQKTAQLYRLQHNFINNFTHELKTPVTSLKLYLETFLKHELSREDRLKYISYMIQDVNQLSDNINRILNLARIESRNYKGKFSTEDINQVVKRFVKNNNHLFQNCEINIHNPSGRSFSYRIELSLFEMLLMNLLTNGIKYNESEKPRIDITFEP
;
A
#
# COMPACT_ATOMS: atom_id res chain seq x y z
N MET A 1 -10.76 19.53 -10.72
CA MET A 1 -9.42 20.10 -11.01
C MET A 1 -8.45 18.92 -11.28
N ASN A 2 -7.98 18.82 -12.53
CA ASN A 2 -7.40 17.62 -13.15
C ASN A 2 -6.17 17.02 -12.42
N ARG A 3 -6.34 15.86 -11.77
CA ARG A 3 -5.26 15.06 -11.16
C ARG A 3 -4.41 14.25 -12.17
N SER A 4 -4.73 14.28 -13.46
CA SER A 4 -4.00 13.55 -14.51
C SER A 4 -2.65 14.18 -14.89
N LYS A 5 -2.41 15.47 -14.59
CA LYS A 5 -1.17 16.16 -14.98
C LYS A 5 0.07 15.80 -14.14
N LEU A 6 -0.09 15.23 -12.93
CA LEU A 6 1.04 14.91 -12.05
C LEU A 6 1.67 13.53 -12.29
N PHE A 7 0.92 12.56 -12.83
CA PHE A 7 1.48 11.23 -13.16
C PHE A 7 2.28 11.23 -14.47
N ILE A 8 2.01 12.21 -15.32
CA ILE A 8 2.71 12.42 -16.58
C ILE A 8 4.13 12.95 -16.31
N GLN A 9 4.36 13.68 -15.21
CA GLN A 9 5.66 14.31 -14.94
C GLN A 9 6.83 13.32 -14.74
N PRO A 10 6.75 12.29 -13.88
CA PRO A 10 7.90 11.39 -13.67
C PRO A 10 8.20 10.51 -14.88
N VAL A 11 7.16 10.06 -15.59
CA VAL A 11 7.30 9.25 -16.80
C VAL A 11 7.86 10.07 -17.95
N LEU A 12 7.38 11.31 -18.15
CA LEU A 12 7.95 12.21 -19.14
C LEU A 12 9.39 12.62 -18.81
N ILE A 13 9.70 12.91 -17.54
CA ILE A 13 11.06 13.22 -17.10
C ILE A 13 11.97 12.02 -17.34
N PHE A 14 11.50 10.80 -17.06
CA PHE A 14 12.24 9.57 -17.36
C PHE A 14 12.50 9.42 -18.87
N ILE A 15 11.45 9.50 -19.69
CA ILE A 15 11.56 9.39 -21.16
C ILE A 15 12.50 10.48 -21.70
N PHE A 16 12.33 11.72 -21.26
CA PHE A 16 13.18 12.84 -21.67
C PHE A 16 14.63 12.65 -21.25
N SER A 17 14.89 12.12 -20.05
CA SER A 17 16.24 11.84 -19.58
C SER A 17 16.91 10.75 -20.41
N VAL A 18 16.19 9.69 -20.77
CA VAL A 18 16.69 8.62 -21.65
C VAL A 18 16.97 9.15 -23.06
N VAL A 19 16.05 9.95 -23.62
CA VAL A 19 16.21 10.56 -24.95
C VAL A 19 17.37 11.55 -24.97
N ALA A 20 17.50 12.42 -23.97
CA ALA A 20 18.59 13.39 -23.85
C ALA A 20 19.95 12.68 -23.74
N LEU A 21 20.00 11.56 -23.02
CA LEU A 21 21.22 10.77 -22.86
C LEU A 21 21.61 10.06 -24.17
N ALA A 22 20.64 9.50 -24.88
CA ALA A 22 20.86 8.92 -26.21
C ALA A 22 21.33 9.98 -27.23
N LEU A 23 20.68 11.15 -27.26
CA LEU A 23 21.06 12.27 -28.13
C LEU A 23 22.46 12.79 -27.80
N SER A 24 22.80 12.92 -26.52
CA SER A 24 24.13 13.34 -26.07
C SER A 24 25.20 12.36 -26.54
N LEU A 25 24.94 11.05 -26.46
CA LEU A 25 25.86 10.02 -26.96
C LEU A 25 26.06 10.12 -28.48
N ILE A 26 24.97 10.30 -29.24
CA ILE A 26 25.02 10.45 -30.71
C ILE A 26 25.81 11.70 -31.11
N LEU A 27 25.51 12.85 -30.50
CA LEU A 27 26.20 14.12 -30.76
C LEU A 27 27.69 14.01 -30.44
N TYR A 28 28.03 13.33 -29.35
CA TYR A 28 29.42 13.11 -28.98
C TYR A 28 30.15 12.23 -30.00
N ILE A 29 29.55 11.10 -30.41
CA ILE A 29 30.16 10.22 -31.44
C ILE A 29 30.36 11.00 -32.73
N HIS A 30 29.39 11.81 -33.15
CA HIS A 30 29.51 12.64 -34.35
C HIS A 30 30.65 13.66 -34.24
N TRP A 31 30.69 14.42 -33.14
CA TRP A 31 31.77 15.40 -32.88
C TRP A 31 33.14 14.72 -32.85
N TYR A 32 33.24 13.57 -32.20
CA TYR A 32 34.47 12.79 -32.13
C TYR A 32 34.95 12.33 -33.52
N MET A 33 34.04 11.83 -34.36
CA MET A 33 34.36 11.42 -35.74
C MET A 33 34.79 12.61 -36.61
N GLU A 34 34.15 13.77 -36.47
CA GLU A 34 34.49 14.99 -37.20
C GLU A 34 35.86 15.54 -36.79
N VAL A 35 36.14 15.63 -35.50
CA VAL A 35 37.45 16.06 -34.99
C VAL A 35 38.54 15.06 -35.39
N SER A 36 38.29 13.76 -35.29
CA SER A 36 39.25 12.72 -35.67
C SER A 36 39.59 12.74 -37.16
N THR A 37 38.59 12.91 -38.03
CA THR A 37 38.81 13.04 -39.48
C THR A 37 39.51 14.36 -39.85
N GLY A 38 39.14 15.47 -39.20
CA GLY A 38 39.83 16.75 -39.32
C GLY A 38 41.31 16.66 -38.90
N LEU A 39 41.60 16.02 -37.77
CA LEU A 39 42.97 15.84 -37.28
C LEU A 39 43.81 14.97 -38.23
N LYS A 40 43.23 13.90 -38.80
CA LYS A 40 43.87 13.06 -39.83
C LYS A 40 44.31 13.90 -41.04
N SER A 41 43.47 14.83 -41.48
CA SER A 41 43.79 15.70 -42.63
C SER A 41 44.95 16.65 -42.37
N VAL A 42 45.12 17.11 -41.12
CA VAL A 42 46.23 17.98 -40.69
C VAL A 42 47.52 17.16 -40.55
N ILE A 43 47.45 15.98 -39.94
CA ILE A 43 48.59 15.07 -39.75
C ILE A 43 49.19 14.64 -41.10
N LEU A 44 48.33 14.34 -42.09
CA LEU A 44 48.75 14.03 -43.47
C LEU A 44 49.46 15.20 -44.16
N ARG A 45 49.09 16.46 -43.86
CA ARG A 45 49.78 17.64 -44.40
C ARG A 45 51.17 17.86 -43.79
N PHE A 46 51.42 17.35 -42.57
CA PHE A 46 52.68 17.51 -41.84
C PHE A 46 53.56 16.24 -41.84
N ASN A 47 53.18 15.19 -42.58
CA ASN A 47 53.97 13.95 -42.76
C ASN A 47 54.31 13.21 -41.44
N LEU A 48 53.44 13.31 -40.44
CA LEU A 48 53.59 12.67 -39.14
C LEU A 48 53.02 11.24 -39.16
N ASP A 49 53.64 10.31 -38.43
CA ASP A 49 53.24 8.89 -38.41
C ASP A 49 51.82 8.72 -37.85
N GLN A 50 50.90 8.37 -38.74
CA GLN A 50 49.45 8.32 -38.50
C GLN A 50 49.03 7.11 -37.65
N SER A 51 49.88 6.08 -37.60
CA SER A 51 49.52 4.73 -37.13
C SER A 51 49.49 4.58 -35.59
N GLN A 52 50.27 5.38 -34.85
CA GLN A 52 50.40 5.19 -33.39
C GLN A 52 49.41 5.99 -32.53
N VAL A 53 48.86 7.11 -33.02
CA VAL A 53 48.16 8.07 -32.14
C VAL A 53 46.63 7.95 -32.18
N LEU A 54 46.04 7.70 -33.35
CA LEU A 54 44.59 7.84 -33.56
C LEU A 54 43.80 6.54 -33.45
N GLU A 55 44.37 5.38 -33.80
CA GLU A 55 43.59 4.12 -33.80
C GLU A 55 43.47 3.49 -32.41
N SER A 56 44.48 3.64 -31.55
CA SER A 56 44.49 3.01 -30.22
C SER A 56 43.54 3.70 -29.21
N GLN A 57 43.31 5.01 -29.31
CA GLN A 57 42.53 5.75 -28.32
C GLN A 57 41.01 5.79 -28.59
N THR A 58 40.57 5.56 -29.83
CA THR A 58 39.14 5.65 -30.24
C THR A 58 38.25 4.62 -29.55
N TRP A 59 38.68 3.36 -29.52
CA TRP A 59 37.91 2.27 -28.89
C TRP A 59 37.79 2.41 -27.37
N VAL A 60 38.86 2.89 -26.72
CA VAL A 60 38.87 3.10 -25.26
C VAL A 60 37.86 4.19 -24.87
N VAL A 61 37.80 5.28 -25.63
CA VAL A 61 36.84 6.39 -25.39
C VAL A 61 35.40 5.89 -25.53
N ILE A 62 35.08 5.16 -26.61
CA ILE A 62 33.74 4.59 -26.84
C ILE A 62 33.36 3.61 -25.72
N MET A 63 34.29 2.76 -25.28
CA MET A 63 34.06 1.81 -24.19
C MET A 63 33.74 2.52 -22.87
N VAL A 64 34.56 3.50 -22.47
CA VAL A 64 34.37 4.25 -21.21
C VAL A 64 33.03 5.00 -21.22
N LEU A 65 32.66 5.62 -22.34
CA LEU A 65 31.38 6.29 -22.52
C LEU A 65 30.19 5.34 -22.47
N SER A 66 30.29 4.17 -23.11
CA SER A 66 29.22 3.16 -23.07
C SER A 66 28.98 2.69 -21.64
N ILE A 67 30.05 2.51 -20.85
CA ILE A 67 29.96 2.16 -19.43
C ILE A 67 29.27 3.29 -18.64
N LEU A 68 29.68 4.55 -18.86
CA LEU A 68 29.11 5.71 -18.18
C LEU A 68 27.63 5.88 -18.48
N VAL A 69 27.23 5.73 -19.75
CA VAL A 69 25.83 5.70 -20.19
C VAL A 69 25.05 4.58 -19.50
N GLY A 70 25.62 3.37 -19.44
CA GLY A 70 24.99 2.24 -18.75
C GLY A 70 24.72 2.51 -17.27
N ILE A 71 25.69 3.09 -16.56
CA ILE A 71 25.56 3.46 -15.14
C ILE A 71 24.46 4.51 -14.96
N ILE A 72 24.43 5.55 -15.78
CA ILE A 72 23.40 6.59 -15.68
C ILE A 72 22.01 6.01 -15.99
N LEU A 73 21.87 5.17 -17.03
CA LEU A 73 20.60 4.51 -17.35
C LEU A 73 20.12 3.63 -16.18
N MET A 74 21.01 2.86 -15.56
CA MET A 74 20.70 2.05 -14.39
C MET A 74 20.22 2.92 -13.21
N GLY A 75 20.88 4.06 -12.97
CA GLY A 75 20.48 5.02 -11.95
C GLY A 75 19.09 5.62 -12.21
N ILE A 76 18.82 6.06 -13.44
CA ILE A 76 17.51 6.61 -13.84
C ILE A 76 16.41 5.56 -13.68
N LEU A 77 16.65 4.30 -14.08
CA LEU A 77 15.73 3.18 -13.88
C LEU A 77 15.44 2.93 -12.40
N MET A 78 16.49 2.92 -11.56
CA MET A 78 16.34 2.73 -10.12
C MET A 78 15.49 3.83 -9.48
N ILE A 79 15.77 5.10 -9.82
CA ILE A 79 15.00 6.26 -9.34
C ILE A 79 13.55 6.17 -9.79
N PHE A 80 13.30 5.77 -11.04
CA PHE A 80 11.95 5.61 -11.57
C PHE A 80 11.16 4.54 -10.81
N VAL A 81 11.73 3.35 -10.63
CA VAL A 81 11.10 2.27 -9.85
C VAL A 81 10.83 2.70 -8.40
N TYR A 82 11.79 3.38 -7.78
CA TYR A 82 11.64 3.88 -6.42
C TYR A 82 10.51 4.92 -6.31
N THR A 83 10.43 5.84 -7.28
CA THR A 83 9.38 6.87 -7.35
C THR A 83 8.01 6.23 -7.53
N GLN A 84 7.88 5.22 -8.40
CA GLN A 84 6.62 4.49 -8.59
C GLN A 84 6.16 3.80 -7.31
N LYS A 85 7.05 3.06 -6.63
CA LYS A 85 6.76 2.41 -5.35
C LYS A 85 6.31 3.43 -4.30
N THR A 86 7.03 4.53 -4.18
CA THR A 86 6.74 5.60 -3.23
C THR A 86 5.39 6.26 -3.52
N ALA A 87 5.09 6.55 -4.79
CA ALA A 87 3.80 7.12 -5.20
C ALA A 87 2.63 6.16 -4.94
N GLN A 88 2.82 4.85 -5.12
CA GLN A 88 1.81 3.84 -4.77
C GLN A 88 1.54 3.83 -3.26
N LEU A 89 2.58 3.84 -2.43
CA LEU A 89 2.45 3.92 -0.96
C LEU A 89 1.71 5.19 -0.53
N TYR A 90 2.08 6.35 -1.08
CA TYR A 90 1.36 7.61 -0.80
C TYR A 90 -0.11 7.56 -1.22
N ARG A 91 -0.42 6.96 -2.37
CA ARG A 91 -1.81 6.77 -2.80
C ARG A 91 -2.59 5.89 -1.84
N LEU A 92 -2.02 4.77 -1.39
CA LEU A 92 -2.64 3.89 -0.41
C LEU A 92 -2.91 4.62 0.91
N GLN A 93 -1.91 5.34 1.44
CA GLN A 93 -2.06 6.14 2.65
C GLN A 93 -3.12 7.23 2.51
N HIS A 94 -3.11 7.97 1.39
CA HIS A 94 -4.08 9.03 1.15
C HIS A 94 -5.50 8.48 0.98
N ASN A 95 -5.67 7.36 0.26
CA ASN A 95 -6.97 6.71 0.13
C ASN A 95 -7.46 6.19 1.48
N PHE A 96 -6.57 5.63 2.30
CA PHE A 96 -6.88 5.20 3.66
C PHE A 96 -7.39 6.37 4.53
N ILE A 97 -6.65 7.49 4.59
CA ILE A 97 -7.03 8.69 5.35
C ILE A 97 -8.37 9.24 4.86
N ASN A 98 -8.56 9.33 3.54
CA ASN A 98 -9.80 9.83 2.96
C ASN A 98 -11.01 8.98 3.29
N ASN A 99 -10.87 7.65 3.16
CA ASN A 99 -11.95 6.71 3.43
C ASN A 99 -12.37 6.80 4.89
N PHE A 100 -11.41 6.75 5.81
CA PHE A 100 -11.72 6.87 7.23
C PHE A 100 -12.33 8.22 7.60
N THR A 101 -11.81 9.32 7.04
CA THR A 101 -12.38 10.65 7.28
C THR A 101 -13.85 10.69 6.87
N HIS A 102 -14.19 10.06 5.74
CA HIS A 102 -15.58 9.96 5.30
C HIS A 102 -16.42 9.09 6.24
N GLU A 103 -15.90 7.92 6.63
CA GLU A 103 -16.58 7.01 7.57
C GLU A 103 -16.79 7.61 8.97
N LEU A 104 -15.92 8.51 9.43
CA LEU A 104 -16.13 9.27 10.66
C LEU A 104 -17.09 10.44 10.49
N LYS A 105 -17.02 11.15 9.36
CA LYS A 105 -17.81 12.36 9.16
C LYS A 105 -19.32 12.08 9.12
N THR A 106 -19.72 10.95 8.55
CA THR A 106 -21.14 10.55 8.45
C THR A 106 -21.84 10.45 9.82
N PRO A 107 -21.39 9.60 10.77
CA PRO A 107 -22.03 9.51 12.09
C PRO A 107 -21.92 10.82 12.88
N VAL A 108 -20.82 11.58 12.76
CA VAL A 108 -20.70 12.89 13.41
C VAL A 108 -21.74 13.90 12.88
N THR A 109 -21.97 13.90 11.56
CA THR A 109 -22.98 14.79 10.94
C THR A 109 -24.39 14.39 11.34
N SER A 110 -24.67 13.08 11.40
CA SER A 110 -25.94 12.51 11.86
C SER A 110 -26.23 12.89 13.33
N LEU A 111 -25.26 12.66 14.24
CA LEU A 111 -25.34 13.07 15.63
C LEU A 111 -25.65 14.57 15.79
N LYS A 112 -24.93 15.41 15.03
CA LYS A 112 -25.16 16.86 15.04
C LYS A 112 -26.59 17.19 14.59
N LEU A 113 -27.09 16.55 13.53
CA LEU A 113 -28.45 16.76 13.04
C LEU A 113 -29.49 16.41 14.10
N TYR A 114 -29.38 15.25 14.76
CA TYR A 114 -30.31 14.85 15.82
C TYR A 114 -30.31 15.84 17.00
N LEU A 115 -29.13 16.29 17.42
CA LEU A 115 -28.99 17.30 18.48
C LEU A 115 -29.62 18.64 18.07
N GLU A 116 -29.39 19.09 16.84
CA GLU A 116 -30.03 20.31 16.31
C GLU A 116 -31.57 20.17 16.23
N THR A 117 -32.08 18.98 15.89
CA THR A 117 -33.52 18.70 15.90
C THR A 117 -34.09 18.82 17.31
N PHE A 118 -33.43 18.26 18.31
CA PHE A 118 -33.86 18.36 19.72
C PHE A 118 -33.82 19.80 20.25
N LEU A 119 -32.91 20.64 19.77
CA LEU A 119 -32.87 22.06 20.14
C LEU A 119 -33.99 22.88 19.49
N LYS A 120 -34.43 22.52 18.28
CA LYS A 120 -35.38 23.31 17.49
C LYS A 120 -36.84 22.86 17.62
N HIS A 121 -37.08 21.59 17.97
CA HIS A 121 -38.42 21.00 17.94
C HIS A 121 -38.69 20.23 19.23
N GLU A 122 -39.88 20.42 19.81
CA GLU A 122 -40.37 19.53 20.86
C GLU A 122 -40.86 18.23 20.24
N LEU A 123 -40.17 17.14 20.54
CA LEU A 123 -40.53 15.80 20.08
C LEU A 123 -41.27 15.04 21.17
N SER A 124 -42.14 14.14 20.73
CA SER A 124 -42.76 13.13 21.60
C SER A 124 -41.69 12.31 22.32
N ARG A 125 -42.04 11.71 23.45
CA ARG A 125 -41.12 10.82 24.19
C ARG A 125 -40.66 9.64 23.33
N GLU A 126 -41.55 9.12 22.51
CA GLU A 126 -41.28 7.97 21.62
C GLU A 126 -40.24 8.33 20.55
N ASP A 127 -40.44 9.43 19.83
CA ASP A 127 -39.50 9.90 18.80
C ASP A 127 -38.12 10.24 19.40
N ARG A 128 -38.12 10.80 20.61
CA ARG A 128 -36.87 11.12 21.32
C ARG A 128 -36.08 9.87 21.65
N LEU A 129 -36.73 8.83 22.16
CA LEU A 129 -36.09 7.55 22.45
C LEU A 129 -35.58 6.88 21.17
N LYS A 130 -36.34 6.98 20.07
CA LYS A 130 -35.94 6.47 18.76
C LYS A 130 -34.70 7.19 18.20
N TYR A 131 -34.64 8.51 18.27
CA TYR A 131 -33.45 9.25 17.83
C TYR A 131 -32.25 9.00 18.76
N ILE A 132 -32.46 8.89 20.07
CA ILE A 132 -31.40 8.49 21.01
C ILE A 132 -30.83 7.11 20.64
N SER A 133 -31.67 6.14 20.25
CA SER A 133 -31.16 4.82 19.86
C SER A 133 -30.31 4.88 18.58
N TYR A 134 -30.72 5.69 17.58
CA TYR A 134 -29.89 5.95 16.39
C TYR A 134 -28.57 6.65 16.74
N MET A 135 -28.59 7.63 17.64
CA MET A 135 -27.38 8.30 18.12
C MET A 135 -26.42 7.32 18.82
N ILE A 136 -26.93 6.40 19.65
CA ILE A 136 -26.11 5.37 20.29
C ILE A 136 -25.48 4.45 19.24
N GLN A 137 -26.24 4.08 18.20
CA GLN A 137 -25.71 3.28 17.10
C GLN A 137 -24.59 4.01 16.34
N ASP A 138 -24.75 5.31 16.06
CA ASP A 138 -23.74 6.15 15.42
C ASP A 138 -22.46 6.27 16.29
N VAL A 139 -22.61 6.39 17.62
CA VAL A 139 -21.47 6.41 18.56
C VAL A 139 -20.73 5.07 18.58
N ASN A 140 -21.45 3.96 18.59
CA ASN A 140 -20.83 2.63 18.54
C ASN A 140 -20.05 2.45 17.23
N GLN A 141 -20.63 2.84 16.10
CA GLN A 141 -19.95 2.82 14.81
C GLN A 141 -18.67 3.69 14.81
N LEU A 142 -18.74 4.89 15.39
CA LEU A 142 -17.58 5.79 15.52
C LEU A 142 -16.46 5.13 16.35
N SER A 143 -16.82 4.51 17.48
CA SER A 143 -15.89 3.79 18.35
C SER A 143 -15.21 2.64 17.61
N ASP A 144 -15.96 1.84 16.87
CA ASP A 144 -15.43 0.74 16.05
C ASP A 144 -14.45 1.23 14.99
N ASN A 145 -14.77 2.33 14.32
CA ASN A 145 -13.90 2.94 13.32
C ASN A 145 -12.58 3.43 13.95
N ILE A 146 -12.64 4.09 15.12
CA ILE A 146 -11.44 4.52 15.85
C ILE A 146 -10.58 3.32 16.24
N ASN A 147 -11.18 2.26 16.77
CA ASN A 147 -10.47 1.05 17.15
C ASN A 147 -9.77 0.39 15.94
N ARG A 148 -10.43 0.36 14.77
CA ARG A 148 -9.83 -0.12 13.52
C ARG A 148 -8.56 0.66 13.16
N ILE A 149 -8.58 1.99 13.31
CA ILE A 149 -7.39 2.83 13.08
C ILE A 149 -6.28 2.56 14.07
N LEU A 150 -6.59 2.52 15.37
CA LEU A 150 -5.57 2.28 16.40
C LEU A 150 -4.92 0.92 16.21
N ASN A 151 -5.69 -0.08 15.80
CA ASN A 151 -5.21 -1.41 15.48
C ASN A 151 -4.29 -1.42 14.26
N LEU A 152 -4.66 -0.74 13.17
CA LEU A 152 -3.79 -0.59 11.99
C LEU A 152 -2.49 0.15 12.33
N ALA A 153 -2.56 1.24 13.09
CA ALA A 153 -1.39 1.99 13.52
C ALA A 153 -0.43 1.15 14.37
N ARG A 154 -0.96 0.26 15.23
CA ARG A 154 -0.14 -0.70 15.98
C ARG A 154 0.60 -1.67 15.06
N ILE A 155 -0.09 -2.22 14.06
CA ILE A 155 0.48 -3.17 13.09
C ILE A 155 1.55 -2.50 12.20
N GLU A 156 1.33 -1.26 11.75
CA GLU A 156 2.29 -0.53 10.91
C GLU A 156 3.54 -0.08 11.66
N SER A 157 3.50 0.01 12.99
CA SER A 157 4.65 0.43 13.77
C SER A 157 5.80 -0.60 13.64
N ARG A 158 6.90 -0.20 12.98
CA ARG A 158 8.12 -1.03 12.78
C ARG A 158 8.76 -1.54 14.08
N ASN A 159 8.33 -1.05 15.23
CA ASN A 159 8.78 -1.45 16.56
C ASN A 159 7.86 -2.46 17.25
N TYR A 160 6.92 -3.06 16.52
CA TYR A 160 6.07 -4.11 17.06
C TYR A 160 6.88 -5.38 17.33
N LYS A 161 7.50 -5.45 18.52
CA LYS A 161 8.05 -6.69 19.07
C LYS A 161 6.88 -7.54 19.53
N GLY A 162 6.21 -8.18 18.58
CA GLY A 162 5.06 -9.04 18.85
C GLY A 162 5.39 -10.06 19.93
N LYS A 163 4.47 -10.24 20.89
CA LYS A 163 4.61 -11.25 21.94
C LYS A 163 4.20 -12.61 21.37
N PHE A 164 5.08 -13.19 20.58
CA PHE A 164 4.83 -14.50 19.99
C PHE A 164 4.91 -15.60 21.05
N SER A 165 3.82 -16.35 21.23
CA SER A 165 3.75 -17.56 22.03
C SER A 165 3.33 -18.74 21.15
N THR A 166 3.68 -19.95 21.56
CA THR A 166 3.19 -21.17 20.89
C THR A 166 1.82 -21.47 21.47
N GLU A 167 0.78 -21.40 20.63
CA GLU A 167 -0.61 -21.62 21.02
C GLU A 167 -1.24 -22.70 20.14
N ASP A 168 -2.15 -23.50 20.69
CA ASP A 168 -3.02 -24.38 19.91
C ASP A 168 -4.16 -23.56 19.30
N ILE A 169 -4.12 -23.35 17.99
CA ILE A 169 -5.06 -22.50 17.27
C ILE A 169 -6.50 -22.99 17.41
N ASN A 170 -6.72 -24.31 17.49
CA ASN A 170 -8.04 -24.87 17.72
C ASN A 170 -8.63 -24.41 19.06
N GLN A 171 -7.81 -24.39 20.12
CA GLN A 171 -8.23 -23.89 21.43
C GLN A 171 -8.44 -22.37 21.43
N VAL A 172 -7.58 -21.63 20.73
CA VAL A 172 -7.71 -20.17 20.60
C VAL A 172 -9.03 -19.81 19.92
N VAL A 173 -9.37 -20.43 18.79
CA VAL A 173 -10.63 -20.19 18.08
C VAL A 173 -11.83 -20.54 18.96
N LYS A 174 -11.83 -21.70 19.63
CA LYS A 174 -12.93 -22.10 20.54
C LYS A 174 -13.12 -21.10 21.68
N ARG A 175 -12.03 -20.65 22.31
CA ARG A 175 -12.05 -19.67 23.40
C ARG A 175 -12.55 -18.31 22.91
N PHE A 176 -12.08 -17.87 21.75
CA PHE A 176 -12.48 -16.62 21.14
C PHE A 176 -13.98 -16.58 20.86
N VAL A 177 -14.52 -17.62 20.19
CA VAL A 177 -15.96 -17.72 19.89
C VAL A 177 -16.78 -17.74 21.18
N LYS A 178 -16.35 -18.50 22.19
CA LYS A 178 -17.03 -18.54 23.50
C LYS A 178 -17.06 -17.17 24.19
N ASN A 179 -15.93 -16.46 24.24
CA ASN A 179 -15.82 -15.16 24.92
C ASN A 179 -16.62 -14.06 24.19
N ASN A 180 -16.77 -14.19 22.88
CA ASN A 180 -17.45 -13.20 22.04
C ASN A 180 -18.85 -13.64 21.58
N ASN A 181 -19.45 -14.65 22.24
CA ASN A 181 -20.74 -15.21 21.84
C ASN A 181 -21.85 -14.15 21.72
N HIS A 182 -21.78 -13.07 22.52
CA HIS A 182 -22.72 -11.95 22.46
C HIS A 182 -22.72 -11.20 21.11
N LEU A 183 -21.60 -11.20 20.38
CA LEU A 183 -21.47 -10.59 19.05
C LEU A 183 -22.01 -11.50 17.94
N PHE A 184 -22.21 -12.79 18.23
CA PHE A 184 -22.51 -13.82 17.24
C PHE A 184 -23.84 -14.54 17.52
N GLN A 185 -24.71 -13.98 18.37
CA GLN A 185 -25.95 -14.64 18.84
C GLN A 185 -26.89 -15.12 17.72
N ASN A 186 -26.87 -14.45 16.57
CA ASN A 186 -27.71 -14.77 15.42
C ASN A 186 -26.98 -15.61 14.36
N CYS A 187 -25.78 -16.13 14.65
CA CYS A 187 -24.97 -16.92 13.72
C CYS A 187 -24.61 -18.28 14.32
N GLU A 188 -24.80 -19.34 13.54
CA GLU A 188 -24.33 -20.68 13.88
C GLU A 188 -22.85 -20.81 13.51
N ILE A 189 -21.97 -20.95 14.51
CA ILE A 189 -20.52 -21.11 14.29
C ILE A 189 -20.13 -22.55 14.62
N ASN A 190 -19.75 -23.31 13.59
CA ASN A 190 -19.33 -24.70 13.70
C ASN A 190 -17.82 -24.83 13.55
N ILE A 191 -17.16 -25.49 14.51
CA ILE A 191 -15.71 -25.68 14.52
C ILE A 191 -15.40 -27.17 14.33
N HIS A 192 -14.84 -27.51 13.18
CA HIS A 192 -14.52 -28.87 12.77
C HIS A 192 -13.02 -29.13 12.92
N ASN A 193 -12.65 -30.11 13.74
CA ASN A 193 -11.29 -30.66 13.78
C ASN A 193 -11.37 -32.19 13.65
N PRO A 194 -11.57 -32.71 12.42
CA PRO A 194 -11.76 -34.15 12.21
C PRO A 194 -10.51 -34.96 12.55
N SER A 195 -9.32 -34.36 12.43
CA SER A 195 -8.05 -35.04 12.75
C SER A 195 -7.77 -35.18 14.25
N GLY A 196 -8.42 -34.36 15.09
CA GLY A 196 -8.16 -34.27 16.53
C GLY A 196 -6.74 -33.82 16.90
N ARG A 197 -5.91 -33.45 15.91
CA ARG A 197 -4.52 -33.03 16.14
C ARG A 197 -4.48 -31.64 16.76
N SER A 198 -3.40 -31.39 17.51
CA SER A 198 -3.06 -30.05 18.01
C SER A 198 -2.48 -29.23 16.87
N PHE A 199 -3.00 -28.02 16.69
CA PHE A 199 -2.50 -27.06 15.69
C PHE A 199 -1.65 -26.02 16.42
N SER A 200 -0.48 -26.44 16.90
CA SER A 200 0.40 -25.59 17.70
C SER A 200 1.28 -24.72 16.80
N TYR A 201 1.02 -23.41 16.79
CA TYR A 201 1.77 -22.45 15.99
C TYR A 201 2.27 -21.30 16.85
N ARG A 202 3.43 -20.75 16.46
CA ARG A 202 3.96 -19.53 17.06
C ARG A 202 3.21 -18.33 16.51
N ILE A 203 2.27 -17.81 17.29
CA ILE A 203 1.43 -16.68 16.93
C ILE A 203 1.52 -15.58 17.97
N GLU A 204 1.06 -14.40 17.61
CA GLU A 204 0.73 -13.40 18.61
C GLU A 204 -0.78 -13.38 18.83
N LEU A 205 -1.19 -13.71 20.06
CA LEU A 205 -2.59 -13.93 20.41
C LEU A 205 -3.48 -12.72 20.05
N SER A 206 -3.08 -11.50 20.40
CA SER A 206 -3.87 -10.29 20.14
C SER A 206 -4.12 -10.02 18.65
N LEU A 207 -3.11 -10.21 17.79
CA LEU A 207 -3.29 -10.05 16.34
C LEU A 207 -4.13 -11.17 15.76
N PHE A 208 -3.97 -12.39 16.27
CA PHE A 208 -4.77 -13.52 15.83
C PHE A 208 -6.25 -13.37 16.20
N GLU A 209 -6.54 -12.93 17.43
CA GLU A 209 -7.92 -12.60 17.85
C GLU A 209 -8.50 -11.45 17.03
N MET A 210 -7.70 -10.46 16.65
CA MET A 210 -8.13 -9.39 15.74
C MET A 210 -8.45 -9.90 14.33
N LEU A 211 -7.67 -10.84 13.81
CA LEU A 211 -7.95 -11.53 12.56
C LEU A 211 -9.29 -12.27 12.65
N LEU A 212 -9.49 -13.08 13.70
CA LEU A 212 -10.74 -13.79 13.93
C LEU A 212 -11.93 -12.84 14.02
N MET A 213 -11.81 -11.73 14.76
CA MET A 213 -12.86 -10.73 14.85
C MET A 213 -13.24 -10.20 13.47
N ASN A 214 -12.26 -9.81 12.65
CA ASN A 214 -12.52 -9.31 11.30
C ASN A 214 -13.17 -10.35 10.40
N LEU A 215 -12.68 -11.58 10.40
CA LEU A 215 -13.22 -12.65 9.54
C LEU A 215 -14.64 -13.03 9.95
N LEU A 216 -14.90 -13.22 11.24
CA LEU A 216 -16.22 -13.64 11.73
C LEU A 216 -17.26 -12.53 11.58
N THR A 217 -16.92 -11.29 11.94
CA THR A 217 -17.87 -10.17 11.77
C THR A 217 -18.18 -9.90 10.29
N ASN A 218 -17.19 -10.00 9.40
CA ASN A 218 -17.43 -9.92 7.96
C ASN A 218 -18.27 -11.11 7.46
N GLY A 219 -17.94 -12.33 7.93
CA GLY A 219 -18.67 -13.54 7.58
C GLY A 219 -20.16 -13.46 7.92
N ILE A 220 -20.52 -12.80 9.01
CA ILE A 220 -21.93 -12.54 9.39
C ILE A 220 -22.51 -11.39 8.57
N LYS A 221 -21.79 -10.27 8.48
CA LYS A 221 -22.27 -9.05 7.82
C LYS A 221 -22.64 -9.26 6.35
N TYR A 222 -21.89 -10.11 5.66
CA TYR A 222 -22.08 -10.39 4.23
C TYR A 222 -22.81 -11.73 4.00
N ASN A 223 -23.39 -12.33 5.03
CA ASN A 223 -24.22 -13.52 4.88
C ASN A 223 -25.66 -13.12 4.50
N GLU A 224 -26.15 -13.59 3.36
CA GLU A 224 -27.51 -13.31 2.89
C GLU A 224 -28.56 -14.33 3.37
N SER A 225 -28.14 -15.34 4.14
CA SER A 225 -29.04 -16.40 4.64
C SER A 225 -29.91 -15.89 5.80
N GLU A 226 -31.14 -16.39 5.92
CA GLU A 226 -32.02 -16.10 7.06
C GLU A 226 -31.38 -16.46 8.42
N LYS A 227 -30.55 -17.51 8.43
CA LYS A 227 -29.72 -17.92 9.57
C LYS A 227 -28.26 -17.99 9.13
N PRO A 228 -27.44 -16.96 9.42
CA PRO A 228 -26.02 -16.97 9.12
C PRO A 228 -25.31 -18.18 9.73
N ARG A 229 -24.47 -18.84 8.93
CA ARG A 229 -23.65 -19.97 9.36
C ARG A 229 -22.20 -19.76 8.96
N ILE A 230 -21.27 -20.07 9.85
CA ILE A 230 -19.83 -20.05 9.63
C ILE A 230 -19.24 -21.40 10.04
N ASP A 231 -18.57 -22.08 9.11
CA ASP A 231 -17.84 -23.31 9.37
C ASP A 231 -16.33 -23.02 9.37
N ILE A 232 -15.64 -23.40 10.45
CA ILE A 232 -14.19 -23.29 10.61
C ILE A 232 -13.62 -24.71 10.65
N THR A 233 -12.88 -25.10 9.62
CA THR A 233 -12.30 -26.44 9.50
C THR A 233 -10.80 -26.41 9.69
N PHE A 234 -10.29 -27.31 10.53
CA PHE A 234 -8.86 -27.56 10.73
C PHE A 234 -8.42 -28.77 9.91
N GLU A 235 -7.65 -28.51 8.85
CA GLU A 235 -7.12 -29.53 7.93
C GLU A 235 -5.60 -29.70 8.15
N PRO A 236 -5.08 -30.95 8.12
CA PRO A 236 -3.66 -31.26 8.35
C PRO A 236 -2.73 -30.92 7.18
#